data_AF-A0A9E5ZT73-F1
#
_entry.id   AF-A0A9E5ZT73-F1
#
_cell.length_a   1.000
_cell.length_b   1.000
_cell.length_c   1.000
_cell.angle_alpha   90.00
_cell.angle_beta   90.00
_cell.angle_gamma   90.00
#
_symmetry.space_group_name_H-M   'P 1'
#
loop_
_entity.id
_entity.type
_entity.pdbx_description
1 polymer ?
#
loop_
_entity_poly.entity_id
_entity_poly.type
_entity_poly.pdbx_seq_one_letter_code
_entity_poly.pdbx_strand_id
1 'polypeptide(L)'
;MKNKIKEAVEVFNDLYPVGTELIVKDDFGKKHIRKLKSQAWIVGRNKIVASFEGISGGYCIERIQHVQAYKLNFDMGITYLVPADASGTPMSQIHQELKKHCRIITNH
;
A
#
# COMPACT_ATOMS: atom_id res chain seq x y z
N MET A 1 4.13 -21.60 9.46
CA MET A 1 3.08 -20.75 8.86
C MET A 1 2.91 -19.38 9.52
N LYS A 2 2.93 -19.26 10.87
CA LYS A 2 2.80 -17.97 11.57
C LYS A 2 3.77 -16.86 11.09
N ASN A 3 5.00 -17.22 10.72
CA ASN A 3 6.01 -16.24 10.32
C ASN A 3 5.71 -15.58 8.96
N LYS A 4 5.15 -16.31 7.99
CA LYS A 4 4.85 -15.78 6.65
C LYS A 4 3.74 -14.73 6.65
N ILE A 5 2.77 -14.86 7.56
CA ILE A 5 1.66 -13.91 7.67
C ILE A 5 2.12 -12.59 8.27
N LYS A 6 3.00 -12.63 9.28
CA LYS A 6 3.63 -11.43 9.84
C LYS A 6 4.47 -10.71 8.79
N GLU A 7 5.32 -11.45 8.08
CA GLU A 7 6.13 -10.91 6.98
C GLU A 7 5.25 -10.25 5.91
N ALA A 8 4.13 -10.86 5.53
CA ALA A 8 3.19 -10.25 4.58
C ALA A 8 2.55 -8.95 5.11
N VAL A 9 2.28 -8.85 6.41
CA VAL A 9 1.77 -7.61 7.04
C VAL A 9 2.85 -6.51 7.00
N GLU A 10 4.08 -6.86 7.36
CA GLU A 10 5.23 -5.94 7.36
C GLU A 10 5.49 -5.41 5.95
N VAL A 11 5.60 -6.32 4.97
CA VAL A 11 5.79 -5.96 3.55
C VAL A 11 4.64 -5.10 3.05
N PHE A 12 3.39 -5.40 3.39
CA PHE A 12 2.25 -4.59 2.99
C PHE A 12 2.35 -3.16 3.55
N ASN A 13 2.66 -3.03 4.84
CA ASN A 13 2.77 -1.74 5.52
C ASN A 13 3.95 -0.89 5.03
N ASP A 14 5.06 -1.54 4.67
CA ASP A 14 6.23 -0.89 4.08
C ASP A 14 5.96 -0.44 2.65
N LEU A 15 5.18 -1.19 1.89
CA LEU A 15 4.83 -0.84 0.52
C LEU A 15 3.79 0.28 0.45
N TYR A 16 2.80 0.25 1.34
CA TYR A 16 1.62 1.09 1.29
C TYR A 16 1.42 1.82 2.63
N PRO A 17 2.01 3.01 2.81
CA PRO A 17 1.78 3.82 3.99
C PRO A 17 0.32 4.26 4.09
N VAL A 18 -0.13 4.53 5.31
CA VAL A 18 -1.46 5.11 5.57
C VAL A 18 -1.64 6.37 4.75
N GLY A 19 -2.80 6.51 4.13
CA GLY A 19 -3.13 7.58 3.20
C GLY A 19 -2.91 7.24 1.73
N THR A 20 -2.31 6.09 1.39
CA THR A 20 -2.19 5.63 0.00
C THR A 20 -3.57 5.29 -0.58
N GLU A 21 -3.86 5.73 -1.80
CA GLU A 21 -5.05 5.32 -2.53
C GLU A 21 -4.81 3.97 -3.22
N LEU A 22 -5.68 3.00 -2.95
CA LEU A 22 -5.59 1.65 -3.50
C LEU A 22 -6.91 1.27 -4.17
N ILE A 23 -6.82 0.37 -5.15
CA ILE A 23 -7.99 -0.20 -5.80
C ILE A 23 -8.46 -1.40 -4.98
N VAL A 24 -9.64 -1.31 -4.38
CA VAL A 24 -10.29 -2.41 -3.66
C VAL A 24 -11.38 -3.02 -4.52
N LYS A 25 -11.48 -4.36 -4.54
CA LYS A 25 -12.55 -5.10 -5.21
C LYS A 25 -13.60 -5.52 -4.19
N ASP A 26 -14.86 -5.17 -4.42
CA ASP A 26 -15.97 -5.64 -3.58
C ASP A 26 -16.36 -7.10 -3.86
N ASP A 27 -17.36 -7.62 -3.12
CA ASP A 27 -17.86 -8.99 -3.26
C ASP A 27 -18.47 -9.28 -4.65
N PHE A 28 -18.86 -8.24 -5.39
CA PHE A 28 -19.38 -8.34 -6.75
C PHE A 28 -18.27 -8.16 -7.80
N GLY A 29 -17.01 -8.03 -7.38
CA GLY A 29 -15.86 -7.82 -8.24
C GLY A 29 -15.74 -6.38 -8.78
N LYS A 30 -16.60 -5.45 -8.35
CA LYS A 30 -16.53 -4.05 -8.76
C LYS A 30 -15.36 -3.37 -8.05
N LYS A 31 -14.64 -2.56 -8.82
CA LYS A 31 -13.43 -1.86 -8.37
C LYS A 31 -13.79 -0.49 -7.81
N HIS A 32 -13.20 -0.15 -6.68
CA HIS A 32 -13.35 1.16 -6.05
C HIS A 32 -11.96 1.69 -5.69
N ILE A 33 -11.70 2.96 -5.95
CA ILE A 33 -10.51 3.63 -5.40
C ILE A 33 -10.86 4.10 -3.99
N ARG A 34 -10.04 3.69 -3.02
CA ARG A 34 -10.22 4.04 -1.61
C ARG A 34 -8.88 4.33 -0.95
N LYS A 35 -8.87 5.29 -0.04
CA LYS A 35 -7.71 5.67 0.74
C LYS A 35 -7.52 4.74 1.93
N LEU A 36 -6.29 4.28 2.15
CA LEU A 36 -5.90 3.47 3.29
C LEU A 36 -5.92 4.31 4.59
N LYS A 37 -6.64 3.86 5.62
CA LYS A 37 -6.78 4.58 6.90
C LYS A 37 -5.89 4.04 8.02
N SER A 38 -5.41 2.81 7.89
CA SER A 38 -4.58 2.19 8.91
C SER A 38 -3.57 1.24 8.29
N GLN A 39 -2.52 0.96 9.04
CA GLN A 39 -1.63 -0.17 8.76
C GLN A 39 -2.45 -1.46 8.76
N ALA A 40 -2.05 -2.44 7.96
CA ALA A 40 -2.60 -3.78 7.99
C ALA A 40 -2.29 -4.49 9.30
N TRP A 41 -3.21 -5.35 9.73
CA TRP A 41 -3.07 -6.20 10.91
C TRP A 41 -3.68 -7.58 10.68
N ILE A 42 -3.37 -8.51 11.59
CA ILE A 42 -3.86 -9.88 11.54
C ILE A 42 -5.16 -9.99 12.33
N VAL A 43 -6.19 -10.57 11.72
CA VAL A 43 -7.46 -10.93 12.38
C VAL A 43 -7.62 -12.45 12.36
N GLY A 44 -7.92 -13.01 13.53
CA GLY A 44 -8.06 -14.45 13.71
C GLY A 44 -6.74 -15.19 13.47
N ARG A 45 -6.81 -16.36 12.81
CA ARG A 45 -5.62 -17.19 12.61
C ARG A 45 -4.82 -16.83 11.35
N ASN A 46 -5.49 -16.49 10.24
CA ASN A 46 -4.85 -16.42 8.93
C ASN A 46 -5.35 -15.29 8.00
N LYS A 47 -6.00 -14.24 8.51
CA LYS A 47 -6.48 -13.15 7.65
C LYS A 47 -5.74 -11.86 7.96
N ILE A 48 -5.30 -11.19 6.90
CA ILE A 48 -4.66 -9.88 6.96
C ILE A 48 -5.66 -8.87 6.44
N VAL A 49 -5.91 -7.83 7.22
CA VAL A 49 -6.91 -6.81 6.89
C VAL A 49 -6.31 -5.42 7.10
N ALA A 50 -6.87 -4.43 6.40
CA ALA A 50 -6.59 -3.01 6.62
C ALA A 50 -7.89 -2.20 6.58
N SER A 51 -7.94 -1.02 7.20
CA SER A 51 -9.11 -0.13 7.09
C SER A 51 -8.97 0.83 5.93
N PHE A 52 -10.09 1.11 5.27
CA PHE A 52 -10.18 2.02 4.12
C PHE A 52 -11.27 3.05 4.35
N GLU A 53 -11.15 4.22 3.73
CA GLU A 53 -12.21 5.22 3.73
C GLU A 53 -13.50 4.67 3.11
N GLY A 54 -14.65 4.99 3.72
CA GLY A 54 -15.95 4.49 3.26
C GLY A 54 -16.20 2.98 3.46
N ILE A 55 -15.30 2.25 4.14
CA ILE A 55 -15.49 0.84 4.49
C ILE A 55 -15.40 0.69 6.01
N SER A 56 -16.44 0.14 6.61
CA SER A 56 -16.47 -0.13 8.05
C SER A 56 -15.63 -1.36 8.40
N GLY A 57 -14.78 -1.23 9.41
CA GLY A 57 -13.96 -2.33 9.94
C GLY A 57 -12.68 -2.62 9.14
N GLY A 58 -12.23 -3.87 9.22
CA GLY A 58 -11.06 -4.37 8.50
C GLY A 58 -11.46 -5.02 7.18
N TYR A 59 -10.81 -4.62 6.09
CA TYR A 59 -11.00 -5.17 4.76
C TYR A 59 -9.85 -6.08 4.36
N CYS A 60 -10.14 -7.24 3.78
CA CYS A 60 -9.11 -8.23 3.43
C CYS A 60 -8.16 -7.68 2.36
N ILE A 61 -6.85 -7.67 2.63
CA ILE A 61 -5.86 -7.10 1.70
C ILE A 61 -5.71 -7.95 0.41
N GLU A 62 -6.10 -9.23 0.45
CA GLU A 62 -6.14 -10.11 -0.74
C GLU A 62 -7.10 -9.60 -1.83
N ARG A 63 -8.01 -8.68 -1.49
CA ARG A 63 -8.99 -8.09 -2.40
C ARG A 63 -8.50 -6.77 -3.03
N ILE A 64 -7.29 -6.36 -2.71
CA ILE A 64 -6.66 -5.17 -3.27
C ILE A 64 -6.09 -5.54 -4.64
N GLN A 65 -6.39 -4.75 -5.66
CA GLN A 65 -5.72 -4.85 -6.94
C GLN A 65 -4.42 -4.05 -6.89
N HIS A 66 -3.29 -4.77 -6.97
CA HIS A 66 -1.99 -4.15 -7.06
C HIS A 66 -1.79 -3.51 -8.43
N VAL A 67 -1.42 -2.23 -8.42
CA VAL A 67 -1.00 -1.48 -9.61
C VAL A 67 0.52 -1.45 -9.64
N GLN A 68 1.08 -1.52 -10.83
CA GLN A 68 2.52 -1.42 -11.05
C GLN A 68 2.80 -0.27 -12.02
N ALA A 69 3.91 0.41 -11.79
CA ALA A 69 4.42 1.45 -12.65
C ALA A 69 5.82 1.07 -13.17
N TYR A 70 6.17 1.58 -14.35
CA TYR A 70 7.52 1.46 -14.86
C TYR A 70 8.41 2.54 -14.27
N LYS A 71 9.58 2.15 -13.79
CA LYS A 71 10.61 3.06 -13.32
C LYS A 71 11.88 2.85 -14.16
N LEU A 72 12.38 3.96 -14.69
CA LEU A 72 13.64 4.00 -15.43
C LEU A 72 14.79 4.32 -14.47
N ASN A 73 15.84 3.50 -14.50
CA ASN A 73 17.12 3.84 -13.90
C ASN A 73 18.08 4.24 -15.03
N PHE A 74 18.37 5.54 -15.13
CA PHE A 74 19.23 6.08 -16.19
C PHE A 74 20.68 5.61 -16.06
N ASP A 75 21.19 5.46 -14.83
CA ASP A 75 22.59 5.07 -14.58
C ASP A 75 22.87 3.64 -15.07
N MET A 76 21.88 2.76 -14.98
CA MET A 76 21.98 1.37 -15.41
C MET A 76 21.38 1.11 -16.80
N GLY A 77 20.67 2.08 -17.40
CA GLY A 77 19.97 1.92 -18.67
C GLY A 77 18.85 0.86 -18.65
N ILE A 78 18.26 0.58 -17.48
CA ILE A 78 17.23 -0.45 -17.31
C ILE A 78 15.88 0.13 -16.88
N THR A 79 14.80 -0.50 -17.34
CA THR A 79 13.43 -0.26 -16.89
C THR A 79 12.94 -1.44 -16.07
N TYR A 80 12.29 -1.18 -14.94
CA TYR A 80 11.74 -2.21 -14.07
C TYR A 80 10.37 -1.82 -13.50
N LEU A 81 9.59 -2.82 -13.11
CA LEU A 81 8.27 -2.64 -12.52
C LEU A 81 8.38 -2.40 -11.01
N VAL A 82 7.63 -1.42 -10.51
CA VAL A 82 7.54 -1.10 -9.08
C VAL A 82 6.09 -0.98 -8.65
N PRO A 83 5.77 -1.26 -7.38
CA PRO A 83 4.43 -1.02 -6.84
C PRO A 83 4.03 0.44 -7.00
N ALA A 84 2.75 0.66 -7.28
CA ALA A 84 2.15 1.98 -7.44
C ALA A 84 0.83 2.07 -6.67
N ASP A 85 0.39 3.31 -6.46
CA ASP A 85 -0.95 3.61 -5.95
C ASP A 85 -2.02 3.38 -7.05
N ALA A 86 -3.27 3.70 -6.73
CA ALA A 86 -4.38 3.57 -7.68
C ALA A 86 -4.25 4.46 -8.93
N SER A 87 -3.47 5.55 -8.86
CA SER A 87 -3.23 6.47 -9.99
C SER A 87 -2.08 6.04 -10.89
N GLY A 88 -1.31 5.03 -10.48
CA GLY A 88 -0.10 4.59 -11.18
C GLY A 88 1.16 5.36 -10.75
N THR A 89 1.09 6.14 -9.67
CA THR A 89 2.25 6.81 -9.08
C THR A 89 3.12 5.80 -8.34
N PRO A 90 4.41 5.66 -8.69
CA PRO A 90 5.32 4.73 -8.02
C PRO A 90 5.41 4.98 -6.52
N MET A 91 5.26 3.94 -5.69
CA MET A 91 5.34 4.07 -4.23
C MET A 91 6.68 4.66 -3.75
N SER A 92 7.77 4.46 -4.51
CA SER A 92 9.07 5.07 -4.19
C SER A 92 9.06 6.60 -4.22
N GLN A 93 8.21 7.20 -5.06
CA GLN A 93 8.04 8.65 -5.14
C GLN A 93 7.20 9.15 -3.95
N ILE A 94 6.10 8.46 -3.65
CA ILE A 94 5.25 8.76 -2.48
C ILE A 94 6.05 8.70 -1.18
N HIS A 95 6.90 7.69 -1.00
CA HIS A 95 7.78 7.58 0.17
C HIS A 95 8.77 8.75 0.30
N GLN A 96 9.31 9.26 -0.82
CA GLN A 96 10.19 10.44 -0.79
C GLN A 96 9.43 11.69 -0.37
N GLU A 97 8.19 11.87 -0.86
CA GLU A 97 7.34 13.01 -0.50
C GLU A 97 6.91 12.98 0.96
N LEU A 98 6.55 11.81 1.49
CA LEU A 98 6.25 11.63 2.91
C LEU A 98 7.48 11.95 3.79
N LYS A 99 8.67 11.47 3.40
CA LYS A 99 9.93 11.77 4.12
C LYS A 99 10.28 13.26 4.09
N LYS A 100 10.03 13.96 2.98
CA LYS A 100 10.22 15.41 2.87
C LYS A 100 9.30 16.17 3.83
N HIS A 101 8.02 15.80 3.91
CA HIS A 101 7.06 16.44 4.81
C HIS A 101 7.35 16.14 6.29
N CYS A 102 7.74 14.91 6.66
CA CYS A 102 8.08 14.57 8.04
C CYS A 102 9.36 15.25 8.56
N ARG A 103 10.34 15.57 7.68
CA ARG A 103 11.56 16.32 8.07
C ARG A 103 11.30 17.78 8.48
N ILE A 104 10.13 18.33 8.18
CA ILE A 104 9.78 19.71 8.55
C ILE A 104 9.36 19.81 10.04
N ILE A 105 9.02 18.69 10.69
CA ILE A 105 8.44 18.68 12.07
C ILE A 105 9.48 18.35 13.16
N THR A 106 10.78 18.21 12.82
CA THR A 106 11.84 17.82 13.79
C THR A 106 12.92 18.89 14.02
N ASN A 107 12.67 20.14 13.62
CA ASN A 107 13.51 21.27 14.01
C ASN A 107 12.73 22.20 14.96
N HIS A 108 12.61 21.83 16.23
CA HIS A 108 12.44 22.76 17.36
C HIS A 108 12.86 22.09 18.66
#